data_AF-A0A1Q5E101-F1
#
_entry.id   AF-A0A1Q5E101-F1
#
_cell.length_a   1.000
_cell.length_b   1.000
_cell.length_c   1.000
_cell.angle_alpha   90.00
_cell.angle_beta   90.00
_cell.angle_gamma   90.00
#
_symmetry.space_group_name_H-M   'P 1'
#
loop_
_entity.id
_entity.type
_entity.pdbx_description
1 polymer ?
#
loop_
_entity_poly.entity_id
_entity_poly.type
_entity_poly.pdbx_seq_one_letter_code
_entity_poly.pdbx_strand_id
1 'polypeptide(L)'
;MNTSPSSLRRSESSRRATLQAALDLCTERGYGRVTVEAIAARAGVSKKTIYRWWPSKSAVLLEAFTEMLVSATPFVDTGDIAKDLRTHLTGAVNVLAVPPFGPAYAGILSELHHDDQLAETVRTQLIDPRFQEAVGRLRSAQERGQIPPDADLDLAVEMLYGPLYYRHVLRKPMQDAEDVGKLVDHVLRALGATAD
;
A
#
# COMPACT_ATOMS: atom_id res chain seq x y z
N MET A 1 14.85 31.23 -7.34
CA MET A 1 16.09 30.51 -6.95
C MET A 1 16.27 29.35 -7.92
N ASN A 2 17.28 29.40 -8.79
CA ASN A 2 17.59 28.33 -9.74
C ASN A 2 18.27 27.17 -9.00
N THR A 3 17.55 26.09 -8.73
CA THR A 3 18.11 24.85 -8.18
C THR A 3 18.95 24.14 -9.25
N SER A 4 20.27 24.06 -9.03
CA SER A 4 21.20 23.34 -9.92
C SER A 4 20.92 21.82 -9.93
N PRO A 5 21.20 21.10 -11.04
CA PRO A 5 20.93 19.66 -11.15
C PRO A 5 21.56 18.79 -10.05
N SER A 6 22.70 19.23 -9.49
CA SER A 6 23.40 18.55 -8.39
C SER A 6 22.68 18.68 -7.04
N SER A 7 21.99 19.80 -6.78
CA SER A 7 21.24 20.01 -5.55
C SER A 7 19.92 19.22 -5.55
N LEU A 8 19.27 19.11 -6.71
CA LEU A 8 18.09 18.25 -6.90
C LEU A 8 18.44 16.76 -6.69
N ARG A 9 19.53 16.27 -7.28
CA ARG A 9 19.98 14.89 -7.08
C ARG A 9 20.30 14.58 -5.61
N ARG A 10 20.97 15.50 -4.91
CA ARG A 10 21.28 15.37 -3.48
C ARG A 10 20.02 15.40 -2.60
N SER A 11 19.03 16.20 -2.98
CA SER A 11 17.73 16.22 -2.30
C SER A 11 17.03 14.89 -2.44
N GLU A 12 17.00 14.33 -3.64
CA GLU A 12 16.33 13.05 -3.92
C GLU A 12 17.05 11.85 -3.27
N SER A 13 18.39 11.86 -3.22
CA SER A 13 19.14 10.83 -2.51
C SER A 13 18.87 10.88 -1.00
N SER A 14 18.78 12.09 -0.43
CA SER A 14 18.48 12.29 0.99
C SER A 14 17.06 11.84 1.33
N ARG A 15 16.09 12.13 0.44
CA ARG A 15 14.71 11.65 0.53
C ARG A 15 14.67 10.13 0.59
N ARG A 16 15.21 9.45 -0.43
CA ARG A 16 15.24 7.97 -0.48
C ARG A 16 15.93 7.34 0.72
N ALA A 17 17.07 7.89 1.17
CA ALA A 17 17.75 7.42 2.37
C ALA A 17 16.87 7.56 3.63
N THR A 18 16.09 8.64 3.73
CA THR A 18 15.16 8.88 4.85
C THR A 18 14.02 7.86 4.85
N LEU A 19 13.39 7.62 3.70
CA LEU A 19 12.30 6.65 3.56
C LEU A 19 12.77 5.22 3.88
N GLN A 20 13.92 4.81 3.32
CA GLN A 20 14.51 3.50 3.58
C GLN A 20 14.85 3.31 5.06
N ALA A 21 15.47 4.32 5.69
CA ALA A 21 15.79 4.30 7.11
C ALA A 21 14.54 4.11 7.98
N ALA A 22 13.43 4.74 7.62
CA ALA A 22 12.16 4.59 8.33
C ALA A 22 11.61 3.16 8.22
N LEU A 23 11.58 2.58 7.02
CA LEU A 23 11.12 1.21 6.79
C LEU A 23 11.95 0.19 7.56
N ASP A 24 13.27 0.31 7.49
CA ASP A 24 14.20 -0.59 8.18
C ASP A 24 14.05 -0.48 9.71
N LEU A 25 13.98 0.74 10.26
CA LEU A 25 13.75 0.96 11.70
C LEU A 25 12.43 0.35 12.16
N CYS A 26 11.37 0.52 11.36
CA CYS A 26 10.05 -0.01 11.65
C CYS A 26 10.05 -1.56 11.61
N THR A 27 10.79 -2.14 10.66
CA THR A 27 11.00 -3.60 10.55
C THR A 27 11.75 -4.16 11.75
N GLU A 28 12.83 -3.49 12.16
CA GLU A 28 13.70 -3.96 13.25
C GLU A 28 13.06 -3.86 14.64
N ARG A 29 12.22 -2.84 14.88
CA ARG A 29 11.84 -2.44 16.24
C ARG A 29 10.34 -2.20 16.44
N GLY A 30 9.54 -2.26 15.37
CA GLY A 30 8.13 -1.88 15.37
C GLY A 30 7.93 -0.36 15.32
N TYR A 31 6.76 0.06 14.82
CA TYR A 31 6.40 1.46 14.60
C TYR A 31 6.49 2.33 15.87
N GLY A 32 5.96 1.84 16.99
CA GLY A 32 5.96 2.58 18.26
C GLY A 32 7.36 3.04 18.71
N ARG A 33 8.41 2.25 18.41
CA ARG A 33 9.80 2.54 18.81
C ARG A 33 10.58 3.40 17.82
N VAL A 34 10.01 3.72 16.65
CA VAL A 34 10.65 4.60 15.67
C VAL A 34 10.55 6.07 16.13
N THR A 35 11.64 6.81 16.00
CA THR A 35 11.72 8.26 16.26
C THR A 35 12.33 9.00 15.08
N VAL A 36 12.03 10.30 14.94
CA VAL A 36 12.61 11.15 13.89
C VAL A 36 14.12 11.27 14.07
N GLU A 37 14.60 11.30 15.31
CA GLU A 37 16.03 11.24 15.68
C GLU A 37 16.71 10.01 15.11
N ALA A 38 16.12 8.82 15.30
CA ALA A 38 16.68 7.57 14.82
C ALA A 38 16.69 7.52 13.28
N ILE A 39 15.61 7.99 12.63
CA ILE A 39 15.54 8.08 11.16
C ILE A 39 16.65 9.02 10.64
N ALA A 40 16.79 10.21 11.23
CA ALA A 40 17.79 11.20 10.85
C ALA A 40 19.22 10.63 10.96
N ALA A 41 19.52 10.00 12.11
CA ALA A 41 20.82 9.38 12.35
C ALA A 41 21.13 8.27 11.35
N ARG A 42 20.16 7.40 11.05
CA ARG A 42 20.31 6.29 10.09
C ARG A 42 20.48 6.78 8.66
N ALA A 43 19.68 7.76 8.25
CA ALA A 43 19.68 8.30 6.90
C ALA A 43 20.86 9.25 6.63
N GLY A 44 21.63 9.62 7.65
CA GLY A 44 22.74 10.57 7.53
C GLY A 44 22.27 12.00 7.25
N VAL A 45 21.09 12.39 7.74
CA VAL A 45 20.49 13.71 7.53
C VAL A 45 20.19 14.40 8.86
N SER A 46 20.02 15.74 8.84
CA SER A 46 19.63 16.48 10.04
C SER A 46 18.12 16.34 10.32
N LYS A 47 17.70 16.44 11.60
CA LYS A 47 16.27 16.54 11.95
C LYS A 47 15.57 17.70 11.25
N LYS A 48 16.26 18.84 11.11
CA LYS A 48 15.77 20.02 10.37
C LYS A 48 15.50 19.68 8.89
N THR A 49 16.29 18.79 8.30
CA THR A 49 16.05 18.30 6.94
C THR A 49 14.77 17.48 6.88
N ILE A 50 14.53 16.58 7.85
CA ILE A 50 13.30 15.78 7.89
C ILE A 50 12.08 16.67 8.11
N TYR A 51 12.06 17.48 9.17
CA TYR A 51 10.91 18.34 9.51
C TYR A 51 10.54 19.38 8.44
N ARG A 52 11.47 19.70 7.54
CA ARG A 52 11.18 20.57 6.40
C ARG A 52 10.20 19.92 5.41
N TRP A 53 10.20 18.60 5.30
CA TRP A 53 9.41 17.85 4.32
C TRP A 53 8.34 16.96 4.97
N TRP A 54 8.64 16.40 6.14
CA TRP A 54 7.76 15.50 6.87
C TRP A 54 7.47 16.06 8.27
N PRO A 55 6.22 16.45 8.57
CA PRO A 55 5.87 17.01 9.88
C PRO A 55 5.96 15.97 11.01
N SER A 56 5.95 14.67 10.71
CA SER A 56 5.93 13.57 11.68
C SER A 56 6.66 12.33 11.17
N LYS A 57 6.93 11.36 12.06
CA LYS A 57 7.43 10.04 11.65
C LYS A 57 6.42 9.26 10.80
N SER A 58 5.11 9.43 11.04
CA SER A 58 4.05 8.83 10.23
C SER A 58 4.09 9.34 8.80
N ALA A 59 4.32 10.64 8.60
CA ALA A 59 4.44 11.22 7.26
C ALA A 59 5.61 10.61 6.47
N VAL A 60 6.76 10.36 7.12
CA VAL A 60 7.89 9.67 6.47
C VAL A 60 7.51 8.25 6.05
N LEU A 61 6.89 7.48 6.95
CA LEU A 61 6.52 6.09 6.69
C LEU A 61 5.39 5.96 5.66
N LEU A 62 4.40 6.85 5.69
CA LEU A 62 3.31 6.89 4.72
C LEU A 62 3.86 7.14 3.32
N GLU A 63 4.77 8.10 3.17
CA GLU A 63 5.40 8.34 1.87
C GLU A 63 6.20 7.12 1.39
N ALA A 64 6.97 6.49 2.29
CA ALA A 64 7.70 5.26 1.98
C ALA A 64 6.75 4.13 1.55
N PHE A 65 5.61 3.99 2.22
CA PHE A 65 4.62 2.97 1.88
C PHE A 65 3.91 3.24 0.58
N THR A 66 3.51 4.49 0.33
CA THR A 66 2.89 4.89 -0.93
C THR A 66 3.81 4.60 -2.11
N GLU A 67 5.10 4.95 -2.01
CA GLU A 67 6.07 4.69 -3.09
C GLU A 67 6.19 3.19 -3.40
N MET A 68 6.32 2.36 -2.36
CA MET A 68 6.42 0.91 -2.51
C MET A 68 5.14 0.28 -3.07
N LEU A 69 3.97 0.69 -2.56
CA LEU A 69 2.68 0.17 -3.01
C LEU A 69 2.40 0.57 -4.45
N VAL A 70 2.52 1.85 -4.79
CA VAL A 70 2.27 2.34 -6.17
C VAL A 70 3.20 1.64 -7.15
N SER A 71 4.48 1.46 -6.81
CA SER A 71 5.42 0.75 -7.69
C SER A 71 5.11 -0.74 -7.82
N ALA A 72 4.67 -1.41 -6.76
CA ALA A 72 4.45 -2.85 -6.76
C ALA A 72 3.07 -3.27 -7.30
N THR A 73 2.08 -2.36 -7.25
CA THR A 73 0.68 -2.66 -7.53
C THR A 73 0.08 -1.67 -8.53
N PRO A 74 0.58 -1.64 -9.77
CA PRO A 74 0.01 -0.78 -10.79
C PRO A 74 -1.40 -1.27 -11.20
N PHE A 75 -2.34 -0.34 -11.31
CA PHE A 75 -3.64 -0.60 -11.92
C PHE A 75 -3.52 -0.54 -13.44
N VAL A 76 -3.18 -1.68 -14.04
CA VAL A 76 -3.10 -1.83 -15.49
C VAL A 76 -4.48 -2.04 -16.11
N ASP A 77 -4.66 -1.59 -17.34
CA ASP A 77 -5.85 -1.87 -18.15
C ASP A 77 -5.43 -2.57 -19.44
N THR A 78 -5.35 -3.91 -19.38
CA THR A 78 -4.99 -4.74 -20.54
C THR A 78 -6.20 -5.14 -21.38
N GLY A 79 -7.40 -4.76 -20.95
CA GLY A 79 -8.67 -5.19 -21.54
C GLY A 79 -9.23 -6.49 -20.94
N ASP A 80 -8.51 -7.16 -20.02
CA ASP A 80 -8.96 -8.37 -19.32
C ASP A 80 -8.92 -8.13 -17.80
N ILE A 81 -10.09 -7.96 -17.18
CA ILE A 81 -10.17 -7.64 -15.75
C ILE A 81 -9.63 -8.76 -14.85
N ALA A 82 -9.81 -10.03 -15.23
CA ALA A 82 -9.32 -11.14 -14.41
C ALA A 82 -7.79 -11.14 -14.39
N LYS A 83 -7.16 -10.96 -15.56
CA LYS A 83 -5.71 -10.84 -15.67
C LYS A 83 -5.16 -9.63 -14.91
N ASP A 84 -5.84 -8.50 -15.00
CA ASP A 84 -5.40 -7.26 -14.36
C ASP A 84 -5.48 -7.35 -12.83
N LEU A 85 -6.58 -7.89 -12.29
CA LEU A 85 -6.72 -8.14 -10.86
C LEU A 85 -5.70 -9.15 -10.33
N ARG A 86 -5.45 -10.25 -11.06
CA ARG A 86 -4.43 -11.23 -10.68
C ARG A 86 -3.04 -10.60 -10.63
N THR A 87 -2.68 -9.79 -11.62
CA THR A 87 -1.40 -9.09 -11.67
C THR A 87 -1.25 -8.15 -10.49
N HIS A 88 -2.27 -7.33 -10.25
CA HIS A 88 -2.31 -6.35 -9.17
C HIS A 88 -2.22 -7.00 -7.78
N LEU A 89 -3.06 -7.99 -7.49
CA LEU A 89 -3.08 -8.66 -6.19
C LEU A 89 -1.83 -9.52 -5.96
N THR A 90 -1.24 -10.10 -7.00
CA THR A 90 0.06 -10.78 -6.89
C THR A 90 1.15 -9.79 -6.49
N GLY A 91 1.16 -8.59 -7.07
CA GLY A 91 2.06 -7.51 -6.64
C GLY A 91 1.87 -7.13 -5.17
N ALA A 92 0.62 -7.05 -4.71
CA ALA A 92 0.28 -6.70 -3.33
C ALA A 92 0.75 -7.77 -2.35
N VAL A 93 0.51 -9.04 -2.69
CA VAL A 93 0.98 -10.20 -1.93
C VAL A 93 2.51 -10.21 -1.85
N ASN A 94 3.20 -9.99 -2.97
CA ASN A 94 4.66 -10.01 -3.01
C ASN A 94 5.28 -8.93 -2.14
N VAL A 95 4.78 -7.69 -2.20
CA VAL A 95 5.32 -6.58 -1.40
C VAL A 95 5.04 -6.78 0.10
N LEU A 96 3.87 -7.31 0.46
CA LEU A 96 3.50 -7.63 1.85
C LEU A 96 4.25 -8.85 2.42
N ALA A 97 4.74 -9.76 1.57
CA ALA A 97 5.42 -10.98 1.99
C ALA A 97 6.88 -10.77 2.41
N VAL A 98 7.52 -9.67 1.99
CA VAL A 98 8.98 -9.49 2.12
C VAL A 98 9.37 -8.32 3.03
N PRO A 99 10.47 -8.43 3.80
CA PRO A 99 11.07 -7.28 4.48
C PRO A 99 11.73 -6.32 3.48
N PRO A 100 11.86 -5.02 3.83
CA PRO A 100 11.38 -4.41 5.07
C PRO A 100 9.89 -4.04 5.05
N PHE A 101 9.26 -4.01 3.87
CA PHE A 101 7.90 -3.47 3.74
C PHE A 101 6.85 -4.24 4.56
N GLY A 102 6.73 -5.56 4.38
CA GLY A 102 5.69 -6.37 5.02
C GLY A 102 5.66 -6.23 6.55
N PRO A 103 6.78 -6.48 7.26
CA PRO A 103 6.83 -6.30 8.72
C PRO A 103 6.59 -4.85 9.17
N ALA A 104 7.12 -3.86 8.44
CA ALA A 104 6.88 -2.46 8.77
C ALA A 104 5.40 -2.09 8.64
N TYR A 105 4.74 -2.57 7.58
CA TYR A 105 3.33 -2.36 7.31
C TYR A 105 2.44 -3.01 8.39
N ALA A 106 2.69 -4.27 8.74
CA ALA A 106 2.01 -4.94 9.86
C ALA A 106 2.18 -4.18 11.19
N GLY A 107 3.38 -3.63 11.42
CA GLY A 107 3.67 -2.81 12.59
C GLY A 107 2.78 -1.56 12.67
N ILE A 108 2.56 -0.89 11.54
CA ILE A 108 1.63 0.25 11.48
C ILE A 108 0.19 -0.20 11.68
N LEU A 109 -0.26 -1.29 11.04
CA LEU A 109 -1.63 -1.80 11.21
C LEU A 109 -1.97 -2.08 12.68
N SER A 110 -1.02 -2.62 13.44
CA SER A 110 -1.21 -2.88 14.88
C SER A 110 -1.43 -1.60 15.71
N GLU A 111 -0.87 -0.48 15.29
CA GLU A 111 -0.92 0.78 16.02
C GLU A 111 -2.22 1.54 15.76
N LEU A 112 -2.88 1.29 14.62
CA LEU A 112 -4.16 1.94 14.26
C LEU A 112 -5.28 1.67 15.27
N HIS A 113 -5.16 0.62 16.09
CA HIS A 113 -6.12 0.30 17.14
C HIS A 113 -5.99 1.19 18.40
N HIS A 114 -4.89 1.93 18.53
CA HIS A 114 -4.57 2.70 19.74
C HIS A 114 -4.33 4.19 19.45
N ASP A 115 -4.26 4.59 18.18
CA ASP A 115 -4.00 5.95 17.73
C ASP A 115 -4.98 6.33 16.61
N ASP A 116 -6.10 6.96 16.97
CA ASP A 116 -7.16 7.37 16.04
C ASP A 116 -6.66 8.40 15.02
N GLN A 117 -5.70 9.26 15.41
CA GLN A 117 -5.13 10.25 14.50
C GLN A 117 -4.26 9.57 13.44
N LEU A 118 -3.46 8.57 13.83
CA LEU A 118 -2.71 7.74 12.90
C LEU A 118 -3.66 6.93 11.99
N ALA A 119 -4.71 6.34 12.56
CA ALA A 119 -5.72 5.59 11.81
C ALA A 119 -6.35 6.45 10.71
N GLU A 120 -6.79 7.66 11.05
CA GLU A 120 -7.35 8.60 10.09
C GLU A 120 -6.35 9.03 9.02
N THR A 121 -5.09 9.27 9.41
CA THR A 121 -4.03 9.65 8.47
C THR A 121 -3.73 8.51 7.49
N VAL A 122 -3.60 7.27 7.98
CA VAL A 122 -3.39 6.08 7.13
C VAL A 122 -4.58 5.87 6.20
N ARG A 123 -5.80 5.97 6.72
CA ARG A 123 -7.03 5.82 5.93
C ARG A 123 -7.06 6.83 4.78
N THR A 124 -6.95 8.12 5.08
CA THR A 124 -7.10 9.20 4.10
C THR A 124 -5.94 9.34 3.13
N GLN A 125 -4.70 9.13 3.59
CA GLN A 125 -3.52 9.39 2.75
C GLN A 125 -2.99 8.15 2.02
N LEU A 126 -3.36 6.95 2.47
CA LEU A 126 -2.85 5.71 1.89
C LEU A 126 -3.95 4.76 1.41
N ILE A 127 -4.98 4.50 2.23
CA ILE A 127 -5.98 3.48 1.90
C ILE A 127 -7.02 4.00 0.90
N ASP A 128 -7.67 5.13 1.20
CA ASP A 128 -8.74 5.69 0.37
C ASP A 128 -8.30 5.96 -1.08
N PRO A 129 -7.11 6.57 -1.36
CA PRO A 129 -6.70 6.79 -2.74
C PRO A 129 -6.56 5.48 -3.52
N ARG A 130 -5.97 4.46 -2.90
CA ARG A 130 -5.77 3.13 -3.51
C ARG A 130 -7.09 2.39 -3.70
N PHE A 131 -8.01 2.54 -2.75
CA PHE A 131 -9.37 2.01 -2.85
C PHE A 131 -10.10 2.62 -4.05
N GLN A 132 -10.09 3.95 -4.17
CA GLN A 132 -10.76 4.64 -5.28
C GLN A 132 -10.14 4.32 -6.65
N GLU A 133 -8.82 4.12 -6.73
CA GLU A 133 -8.17 3.62 -7.94
C GLU A 133 -8.63 2.20 -8.31
N ALA A 134 -8.77 1.30 -7.33
CA ALA A 134 -9.30 -0.05 -7.55
C ALA A 134 -10.75 -0.03 -8.03
N VAL A 135 -11.61 0.77 -7.39
CA VAL A 135 -13.00 0.99 -7.81
C VAL A 135 -13.04 1.55 -9.23
N GLY A 136 -12.18 2.53 -9.55
CA GLY A 136 -12.06 3.08 -10.90
C GLY A 136 -11.70 2.03 -11.95
N ARG A 137 -10.77 1.12 -11.63
CA ARG A 137 -10.42 0.01 -12.51
C ARG A 137 -11.60 -0.95 -12.72
N LEU A 138 -12.32 -1.32 -11.65
CA LEU A 138 -13.50 -2.17 -11.77
C LEU A 138 -14.63 -1.49 -12.57
N ARG A 139 -14.83 -0.18 -12.37
CA ARG A 139 -15.82 0.61 -13.09
C ARG A 139 -15.54 0.63 -14.60
N SER A 140 -14.28 0.78 -14.99
CA SER A 140 -13.91 0.69 -16.41
C SER A 140 -14.16 -0.71 -17.01
N ALA A 141 -14.01 -1.78 -16.22
CA ALA A 141 -14.40 -3.13 -16.65
C ALA A 141 -15.93 -3.29 -16.77
N GLN A 142 -16.70 -2.69 -15.86
CA GLN A 142 -18.16 -2.65 -15.88
C GLN A 142 -18.69 -1.92 -17.12
N GLU A 143 -18.13 -0.76 -17.46
CA GLU A 143 -18.47 0.00 -18.68
C GLU A 143 -18.23 -0.79 -19.98
N ARG A 144 -17.30 -1.77 -19.96
CA ARG A 144 -17.03 -2.68 -21.08
C ARG A 144 -17.80 -3.99 -21.01
N GLY A 145 -18.73 -4.14 -20.06
CA GLY A 145 -19.56 -5.33 -19.89
C GLY A 145 -18.81 -6.55 -19.33
N GLN A 146 -17.62 -6.37 -18.74
CA GLN A 146 -16.89 -7.47 -18.09
C GLN A 146 -17.38 -7.74 -16.66
N ILE A 147 -18.06 -6.77 -16.05
CA ILE A 147 -18.71 -6.85 -14.74
C ILE A 147 -20.17 -6.38 -14.92
N PRO A 148 -21.16 -7.01 -14.25
CA PRO A 148 -22.54 -6.58 -14.32
C PRO A 148 -22.75 -5.11 -13.90
N PRO A 149 -23.70 -4.39 -14.51
CA PRO A 149 -23.90 -2.95 -14.28
C PRO A 149 -24.42 -2.60 -12.88
N ASP A 150 -24.98 -3.57 -12.16
CA ASP A 150 -25.55 -3.46 -10.81
C ASP A 150 -24.63 -4.03 -9.71
N ALA A 151 -23.44 -4.53 -10.08
CA ALA A 151 -22.48 -5.05 -9.12
C ALA A 151 -21.96 -3.97 -8.17
N ASP A 152 -21.91 -4.28 -6.88
CA ASP A 152 -21.31 -3.43 -5.85
C ASP A 152 -19.77 -3.48 -5.95
N LEU A 153 -19.21 -2.44 -6.56
CA LEU A 153 -17.76 -2.34 -6.81
C LEU A 153 -16.97 -2.06 -5.54
N ASP A 154 -17.57 -1.38 -4.56
CA ASP A 154 -16.89 -1.04 -3.31
C ASP A 154 -16.72 -2.32 -2.49
N LEU A 155 -17.79 -3.12 -2.36
CA LEU A 155 -17.74 -4.44 -1.75
C LEU A 155 -16.80 -5.39 -2.50
N ALA A 156 -16.76 -5.32 -3.83
CA ALA A 156 -15.81 -6.11 -4.62
C ALA A 156 -14.36 -5.83 -4.22
N VAL A 157 -13.99 -4.56 -4.03
CA VAL A 157 -12.65 -4.18 -3.56
C VAL A 157 -12.40 -4.72 -2.16
N GLU A 158 -13.36 -4.60 -1.22
CA GLU A 158 -13.19 -5.16 0.12
C GLU A 158 -12.99 -6.68 0.12
N MET A 159 -13.76 -7.41 -0.70
CA MET A 159 -13.61 -8.87 -0.85
C MET A 159 -12.26 -9.26 -1.46
N LEU A 160 -11.68 -8.42 -2.33
CA LEU A 160 -10.38 -8.67 -2.93
C LEU A 160 -9.23 -8.42 -1.95
N TYR A 161 -9.30 -7.38 -1.12
CA TYR A 161 -8.20 -6.98 -0.23
C TYR A 161 -8.28 -7.57 1.18
N GLY A 162 -9.48 -7.79 1.71
CA GLY A 162 -9.71 -8.36 3.03
C GLY A 162 -8.94 -9.66 3.28
N PRO A 163 -8.98 -10.65 2.35
CA PRO A 163 -8.22 -11.89 2.48
C PRO A 163 -6.69 -11.69 2.53
N LEU A 164 -6.14 -10.67 1.85
CA LEU A 164 -4.71 -10.37 1.86
C LEU A 164 -4.30 -9.91 3.26
N TYR A 165 -5.02 -8.95 3.84
CA TYR A 165 -4.74 -8.47 5.20
C TYR A 165 -5.02 -9.52 6.26
N TYR A 166 -6.09 -10.31 6.10
CA TYR A 166 -6.38 -11.44 6.98
C TYR A 166 -5.20 -12.43 7.03
N ARG A 167 -4.60 -12.79 5.89
CA ARG A 167 -3.44 -13.69 5.88
C ARG A 167 -2.14 -13.02 6.32
N HIS A 168 -1.97 -11.75 5.98
CA HIS A 168 -0.80 -10.97 6.38
C HIS A 168 -0.68 -10.84 7.91
N VAL A 169 -1.81 -10.55 8.57
CA VAL A 169 -1.83 -10.26 10.02
C VAL A 169 -2.23 -11.48 10.84
N LEU A 170 -3.23 -12.25 10.42
CA LEU A 170 -3.87 -13.29 11.26
C LEU A 170 -3.57 -14.72 10.79
N ARG A 171 -3.59 -14.99 9.48
CA ARG A 171 -3.49 -16.35 8.89
C ARG A 171 -2.30 -16.50 7.94
N LYS A 172 -1.10 -16.44 8.51
CA LYS A 172 0.16 -16.69 7.80
C LYS A 172 0.27 -18.17 7.37
N PRO A 173 0.97 -18.50 6.25
CA PRO A 173 1.71 -17.60 5.36
C PRO A 173 0.78 -16.80 4.42
N MET A 174 1.36 -15.82 3.72
CA MET A 174 0.69 -15.11 2.61
C MET A 174 0.18 -16.09 1.53
N GLN A 175 -0.78 -15.63 0.73
CA GLN A 175 -1.23 -16.33 -0.49
C GLN A 175 -0.05 -16.57 -1.44
N ASP A 176 -0.10 -17.66 -2.20
CA ASP A 176 0.69 -17.80 -3.42
C ASP A 176 -0.11 -17.35 -4.65
N ALA A 177 0.49 -17.44 -5.84
CA ALA A 177 -0.17 -17.04 -7.09
C ALA A 177 -1.43 -17.86 -7.41
N GLU A 178 -1.49 -19.12 -6.98
CA GLU A 178 -2.66 -19.98 -7.18
C GLU A 178 -3.81 -19.55 -6.28
N ASP A 179 -3.54 -19.29 -5.00
CA ASP A 179 -4.48 -18.73 -4.02
C ASP A 179 -5.04 -17.38 -4.51
N VAL A 180 -4.19 -16.49 -5.04
CA VAL A 180 -4.62 -15.21 -5.63
C VAL A 180 -5.54 -15.42 -6.84
N GLY A 181 -5.18 -16.33 -7.74
CA GLY A 181 -6.02 -16.68 -8.89
C GLY A 181 -7.40 -17.15 -8.48
N LYS A 182 -7.46 -18.07 -7.51
CA LYS A 182 -8.73 -18.59 -6.95
C LYS A 182 -9.55 -17.48 -6.31
N LEU A 183 -8.93 -16.56 -5.56
CA LEU A 183 -9.63 -15.42 -4.95
C LEU A 183 -10.29 -14.54 -6.01
N VAL A 184 -9.54 -14.13 -7.03
CA VAL A 184 -10.07 -13.31 -8.14
C VAL A 184 -11.24 -14.02 -8.81
N ASP A 185 -11.11 -15.31 -9.11
CA ASP A 185 -12.15 -16.08 -9.78
C ASP A 185 -13.41 -16.24 -8.92
N HIS A 186 -13.27 -16.31 -7.59
CA HIS A 186 -14.42 -16.34 -6.67
C HIS A 186 -15.12 -14.99 -6.63
N VAL A 187 -14.37 -13.89 -6.50
CA VAL A 187 -14.96 -12.55 -6.44
C VAL A 187 -15.67 -12.23 -7.75
N LEU A 188 -15.03 -12.44 -8.91
CA LEU A 188 -15.65 -12.15 -10.21
C LEU A 188 -16.91 -12.98 -10.45
N ARG A 189 -16.93 -14.25 -10.03
CA ARG A 189 -18.16 -15.07 -10.08
C ARG A 189 -19.24 -14.54 -9.14
N ALA A 190 -18.89 -14.10 -7.93
CA ALA A 190 -19.84 -13.55 -6.98
C ALA A 190 -20.50 -12.26 -7.50
N LEU A 191 -19.76 -11.42 -8.22
CA LEU A 191 -20.32 -10.22 -8.86
C LEU A 191 -21.34 -10.53 -9.98
N GLY A 192 -21.33 -11.75 -10.52
CA GLY A 192 -22.27 -12.23 -11.54
C GLY A 192 -23.22 -13.33 -11.07
N ALA A 193 -23.22 -13.67 -9.78
CA ALA A 193 -24.18 -14.58 -9.20
C ALA A 193 -25.44 -13.77 -8.85
N THR A 194 -26.51 -13.94 -9.64
CA THR A 194 -27.82 -13.43 -9.27
C THR A 194 -28.28 -14.18 -8.03
N ALA A 195 -28.37 -13.49 -6.89
CA ALA A 195 -29.11 -14.00 -5.74
C ALA A 195 -30.60 -13.91 -6.10
N ASP A 196 -31.23 -15.06 -6.32
CA ASP A 196 -32.69 -15.20 -6.48
C ASP A 196 -33.44 -14.72 -5.23
#